data_AF-A0A7V9R1W0-F1
#
_entry.id   AF-A0A7V9R1W0-F1
#
_cell.length_a   1.000
_cell.length_b   1.000
_cell.length_c   1.000
_cell.angle_alpha   90.00
_cell.angle_beta   90.00
_cell.angle_gamma   90.00
#
_symmetry.space_group_name_H-M   'P 1'
#
loop_
_entity.id
_entity.type
_entity.pdbx_description
1 polymer ?
#
loop_
_entity_poly.entity_id
_entity_poly.type
_entity_poly.pdbx_seq_one_letter_code
_entity_poly.pdbx_strand_id
1 'polypeptide(L)'
;MTTTPPGSHNAPAGASRAASDDFTDADDQSLGSIVSRISSDFSQLVRQEIELAKVEMKEEGKKVGKAAGMFGGAAFAGWMFAIFASTTLMWALNHLMDIAWAALIVAVLWGLLAAVLALQGRNKMREVNPKPEQTIETLKEDAQWLKAQKK
;
A
#
# COMPACT_ATOMS: atom_id res chain seq x y z
N MET A 1 62.66 -27.10 6.42
CA MET A 1 62.68 -28.39 5.69
C MET A 1 61.60 -28.29 4.61
N THR A 2 61.99 -27.90 3.39
CA THR A 2 62.26 -28.78 2.21
C THR A 2 60.95 -29.25 1.55
N THR A 3 60.64 -29.07 0.27
CA THR A 3 61.39 -28.62 -0.94
C THR A 3 60.38 -28.26 -2.03
N THR A 4 60.67 -27.24 -2.84
CA THR A 4 60.10 -27.03 -4.18
C THR A 4 61.16 -27.43 -5.23
N PRO A 5 60.84 -28.20 -6.28
CA PRO A 5 61.78 -28.51 -7.38
C PRO A 5 61.79 -27.41 -8.47
N PRO A 6 62.89 -27.25 -9.23
CA PRO A 6 62.99 -26.25 -10.29
C PRO A 6 62.61 -26.85 -11.66
N GLY A 7 61.64 -26.22 -12.33
CA GLY A 7 61.33 -26.48 -13.73
C GLY A 7 61.82 -25.34 -14.61
N SER A 8 62.97 -25.53 -15.24
CA SER A 8 63.51 -24.70 -16.30
C SER A 8 62.67 -24.85 -17.57
N HIS A 9 62.10 -23.79 -18.11
CA HIS A 9 61.63 -23.75 -19.50
C HIS A 9 62.11 -22.50 -20.23
N ASN A 10 62.69 -22.79 -21.38
CA ASN A 10 63.35 -21.92 -22.35
C ASN A 10 62.52 -20.71 -22.78
N ALA A 11 63.20 -19.57 -22.91
CA ALA A 11 62.72 -18.43 -23.66
C ALA A 11 62.97 -18.63 -25.17
N PRO A 12 61.99 -18.40 -26.05
CA PRO A 12 62.25 -17.98 -27.41
C PRO A 12 62.26 -16.45 -27.49
N ALA A 13 63.40 -15.92 -27.89
CA ALA A 13 63.53 -14.56 -28.38
C ALA A 13 62.68 -14.40 -29.65
N GLY A 14 61.57 -13.69 -29.52
CA GLY A 14 60.67 -13.29 -30.61
C GLY A 14 60.28 -11.84 -30.40
N ALA A 15 61.16 -10.94 -30.81
CA ALA A 15 60.91 -9.51 -30.81
C ALA A 15 59.77 -9.16 -31.79
N SER A 16 58.79 -8.44 -31.27
CA SER A 16 58.19 -7.27 -31.94
C SER A 16 57.40 -7.51 -33.23
N ARG A 17 56.16 -8.01 -33.11
CA ARG A 17 55.02 -7.69 -34.01
C ARG A 17 53.75 -8.39 -33.54
N ALA A 18 52.93 -7.70 -32.74
CA ALA A 18 51.48 -7.89 -32.55
C ALA A 18 50.96 -7.16 -31.28
N ALA A 19 51.59 -6.05 -30.88
CA ALA A 19 51.13 -5.20 -29.78
C ALA A 19 50.52 -3.88 -30.32
N SER A 20 49.93 -3.92 -31.52
CA SER A 20 49.35 -2.73 -32.17
C SER A 20 47.91 -2.92 -32.66
N ASP A 21 47.27 -4.07 -32.37
CA ASP A 21 45.86 -4.31 -32.71
C ASP A 21 44.96 -4.35 -31.47
N ASP A 22 45.36 -3.67 -30.39
CA ASP A 22 44.56 -3.51 -29.15
C ASP A 22 44.33 -2.03 -28.79
N PHE A 23 44.49 -1.13 -29.76
CA PHE A 23 44.25 0.32 -29.59
C PHE A 23 43.09 0.86 -30.43
N THR A 24 42.38 -0.01 -31.15
CA THR A 24 41.29 0.39 -32.05
C THR A 24 39.89 0.02 -31.54
N ASP A 25 39.76 -0.42 -30.29
CA ASP A 25 38.45 -0.67 -29.63
C ASP A 25 38.21 0.24 -28.41
N ALA A 26 39.17 1.13 -28.09
CA ALA A 26 39.10 2.02 -26.93
C ALA A 26 38.46 3.39 -27.24
N ASP A 27 38.40 3.82 -28.51
CA ASP A 27 37.90 5.15 -28.92
C ASP A 27 36.43 5.17 -29.38
N ASP A 28 35.78 4.01 -29.50
CA ASP A 28 34.35 3.89 -29.84
C ASP A 28 33.44 3.77 -28.60
N GLN A 29 33.93 4.17 -27.42
CA GLN A 29 33.06 4.56 -26.31
C GLN A 29 32.43 5.93 -26.60
N SER A 30 31.57 5.93 -27.61
CA SER A 30 30.81 7.09 -28.05
C SER A 30 30.00 7.70 -26.91
N LEU A 31 29.71 9.00 -27.00
CA LEU A 31 28.75 9.69 -26.14
C LEU A 31 27.40 8.94 -26.05
N GLY A 32 27.03 8.18 -27.08
CA GLY A 32 25.87 7.29 -27.09
C GLY A 32 25.96 6.15 -26.09
N SER A 33 27.15 5.60 -25.83
CA SER A 33 27.37 4.54 -24.83
C SER A 33 27.21 5.06 -23.39
N ILE A 34 27.61 6.30 -23.11
CA ILE A 34 27.47 6.96 -21.80
C ILE A 34 26.00 7.30 -21.53
N VAL A 35 25.30 7.88 -22.51
CA VAL A 35 23.86 8.17 -22.41
C VAL A 35 23.04 6.88 -22.26
N SER A 36 23.42 5.81 -22.98
CA SER A 36 22.78 4.49 -22.85
C SER A 36 22.97 3.90 -21.44
N ARG A 37 24.17 3.99 -20.86
CA ARG A 37 24.43 3.54 -19.48
C ARG A 37 23.63 4.35 -18.45
N ILE A 38 23.63 5.68 -18.55
CA ILE A 38 22.86 6.55 -17.63
C ILE A 38 21.35 6.26 -17.73
N SER A 39 20.84 6.06 -18.96
CA SER A 39 19.43 5.69 -19.19
C SER A 39 19.09 4.32 -18.59
N SER A 40 20.00 3.36 -18.72
CA SER A 40 19.88 2.03 -18.11
C SER A 40 19.89 2.10 -16.58
N ASP A 41 20.81 2.86 -15.99
CA ASP A 41 20.94 3.03 -14.54
C ASP A 41 19.72 3.76 -13.95
N PHE A 42 19.23 4.80 -14.63
CA PHE A 42 17.98 5.48 -14.25
C PHE A 42 16.78 4.55 -14.35
N SER A 43 16.68 3.76 -15.43
CA SER A 43 15.62 2.76 -15.59
C SER A 43 15.68 1.70 -14.49
N GLN A 44 16.88 1.29 -14.06
CA GLN A 44 17.05 0.38 -12.92
C GLN A 44 16.60 1.01 -11.61
N LEU A 45 16.96 2.27 -11.35
CA LEU A 45 16.56 3.00 -10.14
C LEU A 45 15.03 3.11 -10.03
N VAL A 46 14.37 3.54 -11.12
CA VAL A 46 12.90 3.65 -11.17
C VAL A 46 12.26 2.29 -10.94
N ARG A 47 12.83 1.23 -11.50
CA ARG A 47 12.30 -0.14 -11.33
C ARG A 47 12.46 -0.62 -9.88
N GLN A 48 13.57 -0.29 -9.23
CA GLN A 48 13.81 -0.58 -7.81
C GLN A 48 12.83 0.18 -6.90
N GLU A 49 12.59 1.45 -7.17
CA GLU A 49 11.63 2.26 -6.40
C GLU A 49 10.21 1.69 -6.52
N ILE A 50 9.82 1.27 -7.72
CA ILE A 50 8.54 0.58 -7.96
C ILE A 50 8.49 -0.76 -7.22
N GLU A 51 9.57 -1.53 -7.21
CA GLU A 51 9.64 -2.80 -6.49
C GLU A 51 9.55 -2.60 -4.97
N LEU A 52 10.21 -1.57 -4.44
CA LEU A 52 10.13 -1.20 -3.02
C LEU A 52 8.72 -0.74 -2.66
N ALA A 53 8.14 0.18 -3.44
CA ALA A 53 6.77 0.64 -3.25
C ALA A 53 5.77 -0.52 -3.30
N LYS A 54 5.96 -1.49 -4.21
CA LYS A 54 5.12 -2.71 -4.25
C LYS A 54 5.24 -3.55 -2.97
N VAL A 55 6.44 -3.69 -2.41
CA VAL A 55 6.66 -4.43 -1.16
C VAL A 55 5.98 -3.70 0.00
N GLU A 56 6.19 -2.39 0.12
CA GLU A 56 5.60 -1.57 1.18
C GLU A 56 4.07 -1.56 1.09
N MET A 57 3.51 -1.32 -0.10
CA MET A 57 2.05 -1.41 -0.32
C MET A 57 1.48 -2.78 -0.01
N LYS A 58 2.23 -3.87 -0.26
CA LYS A 58 1.80 -5.23 0.09
C LYS A 58 1.79 -5.45 1.59
N GLU A 59 2.78 -4.92 2.31
CA GLU A 59 2.82 -4.99 3.77
C GLU A 59 1.72 -4.15 4.43
N GLU A 60 1.52 -2.92 3.96
CA GLU A 60 0.41 -2.07 4.38
C GLU A 60 -0.94 -2.71 4.05
N GLY A 61 -1.10 -3.23 2.83
CA GLY A 61 -2.30 -3.93 2.39
C GLY A 61 -2.62 -5.15 3.24
N LYS A 62 -1.60 -5.91 3.68
CA LYS A 62 -1.78 -7.02 4.65
C LYS A 62 -2.24 -6.52 6.02
N LYS A 63 -1.65 -5.42 6.52
CA LYS A 63 -2.04 -4.84 7.82
C LYS A 63 -3.49 -4.35 7.78
N VAL A 64 -3.86 -3.60 6.74
CA VAL A 64 -5.23 -3.13 6.49
C VAL A 64 -6.18 -4.31 6.32
N GLY A 65 -5.81 -5.31 5.53
CA GLY A 65 -6.61 -6.52 5.32
C GLY A 65 -6.85 -7.31 6.60
N LYS A 66 -5.82 -7.47 7.45
CA LYS A 66 -5.94 -8.10 8.77
C LYS A 66 -6.86 -7.29 9.68
N ALA A 67 -6.69 -5.97 9.74
CA ALA A 67 -7.53 -5.10 10.54
C ALA A 67 -9.00 -5.15 10.08
N ALA A 68 -9.25 -5.05 8.78
CA ALA A 68 -10.58 -5.17 8.19
C ALA A 68 -11.21 -6.54 8.50
N GLY A 69 -10.43 -7.62 8.39
CA GLY A 69 -10.86 -8.98 8.78
C GLY A 69 -11.20 -9.09 10.27
N MET A 70 -10.40 -8.51 11.16
CA MET A 70 -10.67 -8.47 12.60
C MET A 70 -11.93 -7.66 12.93
N PHE A 71 -12.13 -6.49 12.31
CA PHE A 71 -13.34 -5.70 12.49
C PHE A 71 -14.58 -6.42 11.93
N GLY A 72 -14.47 -7.08 10.78
CA GLY A 72 -15.55 -7.90 10.23
C GLY A 72 -15.92 -9.06 11.15
N GLY A 73 -14.92 -9.79 11.65
CA GLY A 73 -15.12 -10.86 12.63
C GLY A 73 -15.72 -10.37 13.93
N ALA A 74 -15.25 -9.23 14.45
CA ALA A 74 -15.79 -8.61 15.66
C ALA A 74 -17.24 -8.13 15.48
N ALA A 75 -17.57 -7.56 14.31
CA ALA A 75 -18.95 -7.17 13.99
C ALA A 75 -19.88 -8.39 13.94
N PHE A 76 -19.45 -9.48 13.30
CA PHE A 76 -20.22 -10.73 13.26
C PHE A 76 -20.38 -11.37 14.65
N ALA A 77 -19.29 -11.49 15.40
CA ALA A 77 -19.32 -12.04 16.76
C ALA A 77 -20.18 -11.19 17.69
N GLY A 78 -20.08 -9.86 17.59
CA GLY A 78 -20.92 -8.91 18.34
C GLY A 78 -22.39 -9.04 17.96
N TRP A 79 -22.71 -9.24 16.68
CA TRP A 79 -24.08 -9.49 16.21
C TRP A 79 -24.65 -10.81 16.75
N MET A 80 -23.87 -11.90 16.73
CA MET A 80 -24.26 -13.18 17.33
C MET A 80 -24.47 -13.07 18.84
N PHE A 81 -23.53 -12.42 19.54
CA PHE A 81 -23.65 -12.15 20.96
C PHE A 81 -24.91 -11.35 21.27
N ALA A 82 -25.21 -10.31 20.50
CA ALA A 82 -26.42 -9.50 20.65
C ALA A 82 -27.70 -10.33 20.57
N ILE A 83 -27.81 -11.26 19.61
CA ILE A 83 -28.97 -12.14 19.46
C ILE A 83 -29.12 -13.06 20.67
N PHE A 84 -28.04 -13.73 21.08
CA PHE A 84 -28.08 -14.64 22.23
C PHE A 84 -28.36 -13.89 23.53
N ALA A 85 -27.68 -12.78 23.78
CA ALA A 85 -27.90 -11.94 24.95
C ALA A 85 -29.35 -11.41 25.01
N SER A 86 -29.92 -11.00 23.87
CA SER A 86 -31.31 -10.56 23.79
C SER A 86 -32.28 -11.68 24.11
N THR A 87 -32.02 -12.89 23.60
CA THR A 87 -32.84 -14.07 23.86
C THR A 87 -32.76 -14.46 25.33
N THR A 88 -31.55 -14.53 25.89
CA THR A 88 -31.33 -14.82 27.31
C THR A 88 -32.01 -13.79 28.19
N LEU A 89 -31.90 -12.50 27.87
CA LEU A 89 -32.55 -11.43 28.64
C LEU A 89 -34.08 -11.55 28.58
N MET A 90 -34.64 -11.84 27.40
CA MET A 90 -36.08 -12.02 27.23
C MET A 90 -36.60 -13.21 28.06
N TRP A 91 -35.91 -14.35 28.00
CA TRP A 91 -36.25 -15.52 28.81
C TRP A 91 -36.06 -15.29 30.31
N ALA A 92 -35.02 -14.55 30.72
CA ALA A 92 -34.82 -14.18 32.11
C ALA A 92 -35.96 -13.28 32.64
N LEU A 93 -36.39 -12.30 31.85
CA LEU A 93 -37.53 -11.44 32.20
C LEU A 93 -38.86 -12.20 32.20
N ASN A 94 -38.99 -13.23 31.37
CA ASN A 94 -40.20 -14.06 31.32
C ASN A 94 -40.50 -14.78 32.64
N HIS A 95 -39.51 -14.95 33.53
CA HIS A 95 -39.77 -15.47 34.87
C HIS A 95 -40.50 -14.48 35.79
N LEU A 96 -40.49 -13.18 35.46
CA LEU A 96 -41.09 -12.11 36.24
C LEU A 96 -42.37 -11.56 35.58
N MET A 97 -42.50 -11.65 34.27
CA MET A 97 -43.63 -11.12 33.48
C MET A 97 -43.90 -11.98 32.24
N ASP A 98 -45.03 -11.73 31.57
CA ASP A 98 -45.33 -12.40 30.29
C ASP A 98 -44.28 -12.09 29.21
N ILE A 99 -43.99 -13.07 28.35
CA ILE A 99 -42.97 -12.99 27.31
C ILE A 99 -43.17 -11.80 26.36
N ALA A 100 -44.41 -11.37 26.12
CA ALA A 100 -44.70 -10.23 25.26
C ALA A 100 -44.14 -8.92 25.85
N TRP A 101 -44.30 -8.72 27.16
CA TRP A 101 -43.77 -7.55 27.86
C TRP A 101 -42.24 -7.61 27.97
N ALA A 102 -41.68 -8.80 28.19
CA ALA A 102 -40.24 -9.01 28.17
C ALA A 102 -39.65 -8.65 26.79
N ALA A 103 -40.27 -9.12 25.71
CA ALA A 103 -39.86 -8.82 24.33
C ALA A 103 -39.96 -7.32 24.01
N LEU A 104 -41.02 -6.65 24.47
CA LEU A 104 -41.20 -5.21 24.30
C LEU A 104 -40.07 -4.42 24.97
N ILE A 105 -39.68 -4.78 26.19
CA ILE A 105 -38.56 -4.13 26.90
C ILE A 105 -37.26 -4.28 26.10
N VAL A 106 -36.94 -5.49 25.66
CA VAL A 106 -35.72 -5.76 24.87
C VAL A 106 -35.76 -4.99 23.54
N ALA A 107 -36.92 -4.91 22.89
CA ALA A 107 -37.11 -4.13 21.66
C ALA A 107 -36.88 -2.63 21.88
N VAL A 108 -37.39 -2.07 22.98
CA VAL A 108 -37.15 -0.66 23.34
C VAL A 108 -35.66 -0.39 23.59
N LEU A 109 -34.95 -1.29 24.27
CA LEU A 109 -33.51 -1.17 24.50
C LEU A 109 -32.72 -1.08 23.17
N TRP A 110 -33.01 -1.99 22.22
CA TRP A 110 -32.40 -1.94 20.88
C TRP A 110 -32.82 -0.71 20.08
N GLY A 111 -34.09 -0.29 20.19
CA GLY A 111 -34.60 0.91 19.55
C GLY A 111 -33.86 2.18 20.00
N LEU A 112 -33.60 2.31 21.30
CA LEU A 112 -32.81 3.41 21.85
C LEU A 112 -31.36 3.37 21.36
N LEU A 113 -30.72 2.19 21.38
CA LEU A 113 -29.36 2.04 20.87
C LEU A 113 -29.27 2.41 19.38
N ALA A 114 -30.23 1.96 18.57
CA ALA A 114 -30.32 2.28 17.15
C ALA A 114 -30.53 3.77 16.91
N ALA A 115 -31.40 4.42 17.69
CA ALA A 115 -31.61 5.86 17.60
C ALA A 115 -30.32 6.65 17.89
N VAL A 116 -29.58 6.29 18.94
CA VAL A 116 -28.30 6.92 19.29
C VAL A 116 -27.28 6.75 18.17
N LEU A 117 -27.11 5.52 17.64
CA LEU A 117 -26.19 5.23 16.55
C LEU A 117 -26.55 6.00 15.27
N ALA A 118 -27.84 6.06 14.92
CA ALA A 118 -28.31 6.80 13.76
C ALA A 118 -28.05 8.31 13.89
N LEU A 119 -28.27 8.88 15.08
CA LEU A 119 -28.00 10.30 15.35
C LEU A 119 -26.49 10.60 15.27
N GLN A 120 -25.64 9.77 15.87
CA GLN A 120 -24.19 9.95 15.78
C GLN A 120 -23.68 9.80 14.34
N GLY A 121 -24.16 8.79 13.61
CA GLY A 121 -23.82 8.58 12.21
C GLY A 121 -24.24 9.77 11.35
N ARG A 122 -25.46 10.29 11.57
CA ARG A 122 -25.95 11.50 10.90
C ARG A 122 -25.08 12.71 11.21
N ASN A 123 -24.66 12.92 12.46
CA ASN A 123 -23.81 14.03 12.83
C ASN A 123 -22.44 13.94 12.17
N LYS A 124 -21.79 12.76 12.21
CA LYS A 124 -20.53 12.52 11.52
C LYS A 124 -20.65 12.77 10.01
N MET A 125 -21.70 12.29 9.36
CA MET A 125 -21.92 12.55 7.93
C MET A 125 -22.12 14.04 7.61
N ARG A 126 -22.64 14.85 8.54
CA ARG A 126 -22.79 16.30 8.35
C ARG A 126 -21.47 17.06 8.51
N GLU A 127 -20.52 16.51 9.26
CA GLU A 127 -19.19 17.08 9.44
C GLU A 127 -18.27 16.80 8.24
N VAL A 128 -18.49 15.70 7.53
CA VAL A 128 -17.74 15.40 6.30
C VAL A 128 -18.31 16.26 5.17
N ASN A 129 -17.59 17.31 4.75
CA ASN A 129 -17.94 18.06 3.54
C ASN A 129 -17.55 17.21 2.32
N PRO A 130 -18.51 16.66 1.54
CA PRO A 130 -18.20 15.76 0.43
C PRO A 130 -17.64 16.51 -0.78
N LYS A 131 -17.64 17.85 -0.77
CA LYS A 131 -16.97 18.66 -1.78
C LYS A 131 -15.57 18.98 -1.28
N PRO A 132 -14.51 18.50 -1.96
CA PRO A 132 -13.17 18.99 -1.71
C PRO A 132 -13.09 20.43 -2.26
N GLU A 133 -13.54 21.39 -1.45
CA GLU A 133 -13.65 22.80 -1.83
C GLU A 133 -12.32 23.33 -2.36
N GLN A 134 -11.22 22.96 -1.71
CA GLN A 134 -9.86 23.30 -2.15
C GLN A 134 -9.53 22.71 -3.53
N THR A 135 -9.86 21.45 -3.79
CA THR A 135 -9.62 20.84 -5.12
C THR A 135 -10.47 21.49 -6.20
N ILE A 136 -11.72 21.87 -5.91
CA ILE A 136 -12.59 22.57 -6.86
C ILE A 136 -12.06 23.99 -7.13
N GLU A 137 -11.49 24.65 -6.12
CA GLU A 137 -10.89 25.98 -6.23
C GLU A 137 -9.61 25.96 -7.07
N THR A 138 -8.69 25.02 -6.80
CA THR A 138 -7.47 24.83 -7.61
C THR A 138 -7.80 24.50 -9.06
N LEU A 139 -8.77 23.61 -9.32
CA LEU A 139 -9.19 23.29 -10.69
C LEU A 139 -9.84 24.49 -11.41
N LYS A 140 -10.50 25.40 -10.67
CA LYS A 140 -11.02 26.65 -11.24
C LYS A 140 -9.91 27.63 -11.58
N GLU A 141 -8.91 27.78 -10.72
CA GLU A 141 -7.74 28.62 -10.97
C GLU A 141 -6.95 28.13 -12.18
N ASP A 142 -6.68 26.82 -12.27
CA ASP A 142 -6.01 26.21 -13.41
C ASP A 142 -6.79 26.45 -14.72
N ALA A 143 -8.12 26.30 -14.68
CA ALA A 143 -8.98 26.56 -15.83
C ALA A 143 -9.01 28.05 -16.22
N GLN A 144 -8.90 28.97 -15.26
CA GLN A 144 -8.82 30.41 -15.52
C GLN A 144 -7.46 30.79 -16.11
N TRP A 145 -6.36 30.23 -15.60
CA TRP A 145 -5.02 30.44 -16.14
C TRP A 145 -4.91 29.96 -17.59
N LEU A 146 -5.44 28.77 -17.90
CA LEU A 146 -5.48 28.23 -19.27
C LEU A 146 -6.29 29.09 -20.24
N LYS A 147 -7.38 29.73 -19.76
CA LYS A 147 -8.18 30.66 -20.58
C LYS A 147 -7.48 31.99 -20.81
N ALA A 148 -6.75 32.50 -19.82
CA ALA A 148 -6.00 33.74 -19.93
C ALA A 148 -4.84 33.63 -20.92
N GLN A 149 -4.21 32.45 -21.04
CA GLN A 149 -3.11 32.21 -21.97
C GLN A 149 -3.54 32.05 -23.44
N LYS A 150 -4.85 31.84 -23.69
CA LYS A 150 -5.41 31.62 -25.03
C LYS A 150 -5.93 32.90 -25.70
N LYS A 151 -5.73 34.07 -25.08
CA LYS A 151 -6.18 35.39 -25.55
C LYS A 151 -4.97 36.30 -25.76
#